data_AF-A0A182R4Z2-F1
#
_entry.id   AF-A0A182R4Z2-F1
#
_cell.length_a   1.000
_cell.length_b   1.000
_cell.length_c   1.000
_cell.angle_alpha   90.00
_cell.angle_beta   90.00
_cell.angle_gamma   90.00
#
_symmetry.space_group_name_H-M   'P 1'
#
loop_
_entity.id
_entity.type
_entity.pdbx_description
1 polymer ?
#
loop_
_entity_poly.entity_id
_entity_poly.type
_entity_poly.pdbx_seq_one_letter_code
_entity_poly.pdbx_strand_id
1 'polypeptide(L)'
;MALYVEKPTPFLEEWFETIAKLNYPADRLDVLIHSNVAYHAATVKSFLDRQEGRYRSLKVIDHDADFTEMAARNFATKHCALRSCEYLFVVDSEGHLDDVNVLRSLIEANRNVIAPVLTRPEKVWSNFWGALSGQGFYARSNDYMDIVGRKLLGLWNVPFISIVYLVKRTVLPDVSYELQETDPDMAMCWHFRSKGIFMHVINVEQYGHLIDTEYFDMTRTHPDFYQLFNNRHDWEQRYLAPEYKQQLEESFVPKQPCPDVYWFALGSDRFCDDLREIVEAFGEWSDGSHSDKRLQGGYEAVPTRDIHMNQVGLEQLWLKLLQLYVRPLQEKMFIGYFHDPPRSLMNFVVRYRPDEQPSLRPHHDSSTYTINVALNSVGVDYEGGGCRFLRYNCSVTDTRKGWMLMHPGRLTHFHEGLVTTKGTRYIMISFVDP
;
A
#
# COMPACT_ATOMS: atom_id res chain seq x y z
N MET A 1 3.79 24.04 8.90
CA MET A 1 3.97 22.72 8.28
C MET A 1 3.63 22.88 6.81
N ALA A 2 4.54 22.50 5.92
CA ALA A 2 4.36 22.54 4.47
C ALA A 2 4.37 21.09 3.96
N LEU A 3 3.28 20.71 3.31
CA LEU A 3 2.98 19.37 2.83
C LEU A 3 3.02 19.40 1.30
N TYR A 4 3.84 18.55 0.68
CA TYR A 4 4.05 18.58 -0.78
C TYR A 4 3.66 17.26 -1.43
N VAL A 5 2.80 17.33 -2.45
CA VAL A 5 2.39 16.21 -3.32
C VAL A 5 2.82 16.56 -4.74
N GLU A 6 4.11 16.41 -5.03
CA GLU A 6 4.71 16.85 -6.31
C GLU A 6 4.69 15.78 -7.39
N LYS A 7 4.49 14.52 -6.98
CA LYS A 7 4.56 13.36 -7.86
C LYS A 7 3.41 12.39 -7.57
N PRO A 8 3.00 11.60 -8.57
CA PRO A 8 2.08 10.48 -8.36
C PRO A 8 2.56 9.55 -7.25
N THR A 9 1.95 9.69 -6.07
CA THR A 9 2.38 9.01 -4.85
C THR A 9 1.36 7.94 -4.41
N PRO A 10 1.77 6.67 -4.26
CA PRO A 10 0.94 5.62 -3.67
C PRO A 10 0.52 5.94 -2.22
N PHE A 11 -0.58 5.35 -1.75
CA PHE A 11 -0.98 5.36 -0.33
C PHE A 11 -1.07 6.78 0.29
N LEU A 12 -1.50 7.76 -0.51
CA LEU A 12 -1.60 9.16 -0.09
C LEU A 12 -2.64 9.37 1.02
N GLU A 13 -3.67 8.52 1.08
CA GLU A 13 -4.66 8.53 2.17
C GLU A 13 -3.98 8.31 3.53
N GLU A 14 -3.14 7.28 3.66
CA GLU A 14 -2.40 6.92 4.87
C GLU A 14 -1.36 7.98 5.23
N TRP A 15 -0.71 8.58 4.23
CA TRP A 15 0.18 9.71 4.45
C TRP A 15 -0.54 10.88 5.14
N PHE A 16 -1.73 11.25 4.66
CA PHE A 16 -2.55 12.28 5.30
C PHE A 16 -3.06 11.87 6.68
N GLU A 17 -3.43 10.60 6.86
CA GLU A 17 -3.89 10.08 8.16
C GLU A 17 -2.80 10.15 9.23
N THR A 18 -1.56 9.80 8.89
CA THR A 18 -0.43 9.87 9.82
C THR A 18 -0.11 11.32 10.20
N ILE A 19 -0.16 12.24 9.24
CA ILE A 19 -0.02 13.69 9.49
C ILE A 19 -1.11 14.19 10.46
N ALA A 20 -2.36 13.79 10.27
CA ALA A 20 -3.47 14.20 11.15
C ALA A 20 -3.30 13.69 12.60
N LYS A 21 -2.57 12.56 12.77
CA LYS A 21 -2.28 11.90 14.05
C LYS A 21 -1.02 12.42 14.75
N LEU A 22 -0.26 13.36 14.14
CA LEU A 22 0.91 13.95 14.78
C LEU A 22 0.56 14.48 16.18
N ASN A 23 1.35 14.07 17.16
CA ASN A 23 1.23 14.50 18.54
C ASN A 23 1.78 15.91 18.72
N TYR A 24 1.12 16.92 18.16
CA TYR A 24 1.46 18.32 18.34
C TYR A 24 0.18 19.17 18.36
N PRO A 25 0.09 20.23 19.18
CA PRO A 25 -1.12 21.05 19.25
C PRO A 25 -1.48 21.66 17.87
N ALA A 26 -2.61 21.22 17.31
CA ALA A 26 -3.01 21.59 15.95
C ALA A 26 -3.34 23.09 15.80
N ASP A 27 -3.83 23.72 16.87
CA ASP A 27 -4.06 25.16 17.01
C ASP A 27 -2.76 25.99 16.99
N ARG A 28 -1.59 25.33 17.06
CA ARG A 28 -0.27 25.94 16.88
C ARG A 28 0.35 25.67 15.50
N LEU A 29 -0.35 24.97 14.61
CA LEU A 29 0.13 24.64 13.26
C LEU A 29 -0.59 25.51 12.21
N ASP A 30 0.18 26.24 11.42
CA ASP A 30 -0.25 26.67 10.09
C ASP A 30 0.15 25.58 9.09
N VAL A 31 -0.82 25.05 8.36
CA VAL A 31 -0.65 23.99 7.37
C VAL A 31 -0.83 24.56 5.97
N LEU A 32 0.19 24.39 5.14
CA LEU A 32 0.15 24.68 3.71
C LEU A 32 0.31 23.35 2.97
N ILE A 33 -0.60 23.06 2.04
CA ILE A 33 -0.51 21.93 1.13
C ILE A 33 -0.24 22.49 -0.26
N HIS A 34 0.78 21.96 -0.94
CA HIS A 34 0.92 22.11 -2.37
C HIS A 34 0.73 20.74 -3.02
N SER A 35 -0.17 20.65 -3.99
CA SER A 35 -0.44 19.42 -4.72
C SER A 35 -0.36 19.71 -6.20
N ASN A 36 0.64 19.17 -6.88
CA ASN A 36 0.86 19.37 -8.31
C ASN A 36 0.29 18.22 -9.16
N VAL A 37 -0.46 17.30 -8.54
CA VAL A 37 -0.89 16.04 -9.17
C VAL A 37 -2.41 15.99 -9.22
N ALA A 38 -2.98 16.21 -10.41
CA ALA A 38 -4.43 16.25 -10.62
C ALA A 38 -5.16 14.98 -10.15
N TYR A 39 -4.53 13.81 -10.31
CA TYR A 39 -5.08 12.53 -9.83
C TYR A 39 -5.38 12.56 -8.32
N HIS A 40 -4.58 13.28 -7.53
CA HIS A 40 -4.68 13.33 -6.09
C HIS A 40 -5.66 14.39 -5.57
N ALA A 41 -6.29 15.18 -6.43
CA ALA A 41 -7.18 16.28 -6.05
C ALA A 41 -8.34 15.81 -5.14
N ALA A 42 -8.94 14.65 -5.42
CA ALA A 42 -10.02 14.10 -4.62
C ALA A 42 -9.54 13.70 -3.19
N THR A 43 -8.37 13.10 -3.09
CA THR A 43 -7.75 12.69 -1.81
C THR A 43 -7.38 13.91 -0.98
N VAL A 44 -6.76 14.92 -1.60
CA VAL A 44 -6.42 16.19 -0.95
C VAL A 44 -7.68 16.89 -0.45
N LYS A 45 -8.74 16.96 -1.26
CA LYS A 45 -10.02 17.55 -0.85
C LYS A 45 -10.64 16.81 0.34
N SER A 46 -10.68 15.48 0.31
CA SER A 46 -11.16 14.65 1.42
C SER A 46 -10.41 14.94 2.73
N PHE A 47 -9.08 15.12 2.66
CA PHE A 47 -8.30 15.54 3.82
C PHE A 47 -8.68 16.94 4.31
N LEU A 48 -8.76 17.92 3.40
CA LEU A 48 -9.14 19.30 3.76
C LEU A 48 -10.49 19.35 4.47
N ASP A 49 -11.50 18.67 3.93
CA ASP A 49 -12.85 18.62 4.49
C ASP A 49 -12.86 17.98 5.89
N ARG A 50 -12.09 16.90 6.10
CA ARG A 50 -11.98 16.24 7.42
C ARG A 50 -11.21 17.05 8.46
N GLN A 51 -10.30 17.93 8.03
CA GLN A 51 -9.47 18.73 8.93
C GLN A 51 -9.92 20.19 9.06
N GLU A 52 -11.11 20.53 8.53
CA GLU A 52 -11.65 21.87 8.60
C GLU A 52 -11.71 22.38 10.05
N GLY A 53 -11.19 23.59 10.30
CA GLY A 53 -11.16 24.22 11.61
C GLY A 53 -10.20 23.60 12.65
N ARG A 54 -9.50 22.50 12.33
CA ARG A 54 -8.57 21.84 13.27
C ARG A 54 -7.27 22.60 13.46
N TYR A 55 -6.72 23.15 12.37
CA TYR A 55 -5.43 23.84 12.36
C TYR A 55 -5.60 25.35 12.55
N ARG A 56 -4.55 26.02 13.03
CA ARG A 56 -4.52 27.50 13.13
C ARG A 56 -4.81 28.17 11.78
N SER A 57 -4.24 27.61 10.72
CA SER A 57 -4.69 27.87 9.36
C SER A 57 -4.41 26.66 8.48
N LEU A 58 -5.25 26.45 7.48
CA LEU A 58 -5.13 25.39 6.50
C LEU A 58 -5.31 26.01 5.11
N LYS A 59 -4.27 25.95 4.28
CA LYS A 59 -4.27 26.49 2.93
C LYS A 59 -3.82 25.42 1.95
N VAL A 60 -4.46 25.37 0.78
CA VAL A 60 -4.05 24.54 -0.36
C VAL A 60 -3.63 25.45 -1.53
N ILE A 61 -2.60 25.03 -2.25
CA ILE A 61 -2.25 25.48 -3.59
C ILE A 61 -2.37 24.22 -4.46
N ASP A 62 -3.45 24.18 -5.24
CA ASP A 62 -3.82 22.99 -6.02
C ASP A 62 -3.10 22.96 -7.37
N HIS A 63 -3.24 21.86 -8.10
CA HIS A 63 -2.53 21.57 -9.34
C HIS A 63 -2.91 22.53 -10.49
N ASP A 64 -4.05 23.19 -10.38
CA ASP A 64 -4.52 24.20 -11.34
C ASP A 64 -3.85 25.57 -11.12
N ALA A 65 -3.16 25.76 -10.00
CA ALA A 65 -2.34 26.93 -9.81
C ALA A 65 -1.07 26.80 -10.67
N ASP A 66 -0.75 27.83 -11.45
CA ASP A 66 0.53 27.93 -12.17
C ASP A 66 1.69 28.16 -11.17
N PHE A 67 2.00 27.11 -10.41
CA PHE A 67 2.95 27.10 -9.31
C PHE A 67 3.88 25.89 -9.48
N THR A 68 5.15 26.16 -9.76
CA THR A 68 6.16 25.10 -9.75
C THR A 68 6.45 24.66 -8.32
N GLU A 69 6.95 23.44 -8.14
CA GLU A 69 7.44 22.95 -6.83
C GLU A 69 8.38 23.97 -6.17
N MET A 70 9.36 24.48 -6.93
CA MET A 70 10.29 25.51 -6.48
C MET A 70 9.55 26.77 -5.98
N ALA A 71 8.56 27.26 -6.73
CA ALA A 71 7.76 28.41 -6.34
C ALA A 71 6.95 28.14 -5.07
N ALA A 72 6.40 26.93 -4.92
CA ALA A 72 5.65 26.51 -3.74
C ALA A 72 6.56 26.43 -2.50
N ARG A 73 7.75 25.83 -2.60
CA ARG A 73 8.74 25.76 -1.51
C ARG A 73 9.24 27.15 -1.09
N ASN A 74 9.49 28.04 -2.04
CA ASN A 74 9.82 29.44 -1.78
C ASN A 74 8.65 30.21 -1.13
N PHE A 75 7.43 29.98 -1.59
CA PHE A 75 6.23 30.57 -1.01
C PHE A 75 6.05 30.11 0.44
N ALA A 76 6.20 28.83 0.75
CA ALA A 76 6.11 28.29 2.11
C ALA A 76 7.13 28.96 3.05
N THR A 77 8.36 29.13 2.59
CA THR A 77 9.44 29.82 3.33
C THR A 77 9.06 31.26 3.65
N LYS A 78 8.63 32.03 2.63
CA LYS A 78 8.18 33.42 2.79
C LYS A 78 6.94 33.51 3.68
N HIS A 79 5.99 32.60 3.52
CA HIS A 79 4.76 32.54 4.31
C HIS A 79 5.04 32.29 5.79
N CYS A 80 5.95 31.36 6.08
CA CYS A 80 6.42 31.06 7.43
C CYS A 80 7.03 32.31 8.09
N ALA A 81 7.90 33.03 7.37
CA ALA A 81 8.51 34.27 7.84
C ALA A 81 7.46 35.36 8.14
N LEU A 82 6.49 35.57 7.24
CA LEU A 82 5.40 36.53 7.41
C LEU A 82 4.49 36.21 8.60
N ARG A 83 4.22 34.92 8.84
CA ARG A 83 3.42 34.43 9.98
C ARG A 83 4.21 34.35 11.29
N SER A 84 5.47 34.80 11.31
CA SER A 84 6.34 34.71 12.48
C SER A 84 6.44 33.29 13.06
N CYS A 85 6.48 32.28 12.18
CA CYS A 85 6.67 30.89 12.58
C CYS A 85 8.01 30.70 13.33
N GLU A 86 8.04 29.77 14.29
CA GLU A 86 9.29 29.38 14.97
C GLU A 86 10.07 28.33 14.16
N TYR A 87 9.35 27.51 13.41
CA TYR A 87 9.90 26.43 12.58
C TYR A 87 9.11 26.28 11.29
N LEU A 88 9.81 25.95 10.21
CA LEU A 88 9.25 25.40 8.97
C LEU A 88 9.47 23.89 8.98
N PHE A 89 8.40 23.12 9.14
CA PHE A 89 8.42 21.68 8.98
C PHE A 89 7.94 21.32 7.58
N VAL A 90 8.80 20.69 6.78
CA VAL A 90 8.52 20.22 5.42
C VAL A 90 8.33 18.71 5.44
N VAL A 91 7.27 18.24 4.78
CA VAL A 91 6.96 16.83 4.59
C VAL A 91 6.48 16.64 3.15
N ASP A 92 7.24 15.90 2.37
CA ASP A 92 6.86 15.47 1.03
C ASP A 92 6.11 14.13 1.12
N SER A 93 5.22 13.87 0.16
CA SER A 93 4.36 12.69 0.13
C SER A 93 5.13 11.37 0.07
N GLU A 94 6.40 11.39 -0.35
CA GLU A 94 7.30 10.23 -0.34
C GLU A 94 7.69 9.77 1.08
N GLY A 95 7.56 10.63 2.09
CA GLY A 95 7.96 10.38 3.47
C GLY A 95 6.77 10.12 4.39
N HIS A 96 6.52 8.85 4.71
CA HIS A 96 5.47 8.42 5.63
C HIS A 96 5.95 8.49 7.07
N LEU A 97 5.20 9.18 7.94
CA LEU A 97 5.56 9.41 9.34
C LEU A 97 4.89 8.38 10.25
N ASP A 98 5.63 7.36 10.67
CA ASP A 98 5.10 6.28 11.51
C ASP A 98 5.05 6.67 13.00
N ASP A 99 6.00 7.50 13.45
CA ASP A 99 6.04 8.00 14.82
C ASP A 99 5.28 9.34 14.95
N VAL A 100 4.17 9.30 15.69
CA VAL A 100 3.37 10.49 16.00
C VAL A 100 4.16 11.59 16.73
N ASN A 101 5.28 11.27 17.37
CA ASN A 101 6.11 12.22 18.12
C ASN A 101 7.23 12.87 17.29
N VAL A 102 7.41 12.50 16.02
CA VAL A 102 8.54 12.95 15.19
C VAL A 102 8.76 14.47 15.21
N LEU A 103 7.69 15.26 15.08
CA LEU A 103 7.81 16.72 15.11
C LEU A 103 8.36 17.24 16.46
N ARG A 104 7.92 16.68 17.59
CA ARG A 104 8.45 17.06 18.91
C ARG A 104 9.91 16.67 19.03
N SER A 105 10.26 15.44 18.64
CA SER A 105 11.65 14.96 18.69
C SER A 105 12.60 15.85 17.89
N LEU A 106 12.19 16.29 16.70
CA LEU A 106 13.00 17.21 15.88
C LEU A 106 13.16 18.60 16.52
N ILE A 107 12.10 19.12 17.16
CA ILE A 107 12.15 20.41 17.88
C ILE A 107 13.07 20.30 19.11
N GLU A 108 12.92 19.24 19.90
CA GLU A 108 13.69 18.96 21.13
C GLU A 108 15.19 18.75 20.84
N ALA A 109 15.53 18.17 19.69
CA ALA A 109 16.91 18.05 19.24
C ALA A 109 17.61 19.41 19.04
N ASN A 110 16.84 20.51 18.92
CA ASN A 110 17.32 21.90 18.91
C ASN A 110 18.49 22.13 17.94
N ARG A 111 18.25 21.86 16.65
CA ARG A 111 19.17 22.16 15.55
C ARG A 111 18.56 23.18 14.60
N ASN A 112 19.44 23.90 13.88
CA ASN A 112 19.01 24.88 12.89
C ASN A 112 18.30 24.22 11.71
N VAL A 113 18.84 23.09 11.24
CA VAL A 113 18.25 22.25 10.19
C VAL A 113 18.42 20.79 10.62
N ILE A 114 17.32 20.04 10.64
CA ILE A 114 17.31 18.63 11.05
C ILE A 114 16.27 17.81 10.27
N ALA A 115 16.61 16.59 9.89
CA ALA A 115 15.72 15.62 9.27
C ALA A 115 15.69 14.31 10.09
N PRO A 116 14.54 13.64 10.22
CA PRO A 116 14.52 12.25 10.66
C PRO A 116 15.11 11.37 9.54
N VAL A 117 15.89 10.36 9.89
CA VAL A 117 16.32 9.35 8.90
C VAL A 117 15.12 8.48 8.55
N LEU A 118 14.67 8.58 7.30
CA LEU A 118 13.66 7.72 6.70
C LEU A 118 14.33 6.83 5.65
N THR A 119 13.95 5.56 5.63
CA THR A 119 14.52 4.55 4.73
C THR A 119 13.41 3.84 3.97
N ARG A 120 13.64 3.48 2.71
CA ARG A 120 12.72 2.57 1.99
C ARG A 120 12.77 1.20 2.67
N PRO A 121 11.62 0.61 3.08
CA PRO A 121 11.59 -0.71 3.71
C PRO A 121 12.31 -1.76 2.87
N GLU A 122 13.06 -2.65 3.53
CA GLU A 122 13.87 -3.72 2.91
C GLU A 122 14.96 -3.25 1.90
N LYS A 123 15.16 -1.93 1.76
CA LYS A 123 16.16 -1.31 0.88
C LYS A 123 17.11 -0.43 1.71
N VAL A 124 18.08 0.19 1.03
CA VAL A 124 19.11 1.06 1.65
C VAL A 124 19.00 2.53 1.22
N TRP A 125 18.01 2.85 0.40
CA TRP A 125 17.73 4.22 -0.02
C TRP A 125 17.12 5.00 1.14
N SER A 126 17.63 6.21 1.38
CA SER A 126 17.19 7.08 2.48
C SER A 126 17.09 8.53 2.03
N ASN A 127 16.50 9.38 2.87
CA ASN A 127 16.30 10.80 2.62
C ASN A 127 17.52 11.68 2.95
N PHE A 128 18.74 11.11 2.96
CA PHE A 128 19.97 11.85 3.18
C PHE A 128 21.14 11.23 2.39
N TRP A 129 22.17 12.03 2.12
CA TRP A 129 23.44 11.53 1.60
C TRP A 129 24.54 11.73 2.63
N GLY A 130 25.37 10.72 2.83
CA GLY A 130 26.50 10.81 3.76
C GLY A 130 27.72 11.53 3.18
N ALA A 131 27.86 11.58 1.86
CA ALA A 131 28.97 12.25 1.17
C ALA A 131 28.51 12.85 -0.17
N LEU A 132 29.37 13.70 -0.75
CA LEU A 132 29.23 14.23 -2.10
C LEU A 132 30.42 13.80 -2.96
N SER A 133 30.16 13.61 -4.26
CA SER A 133 31.21 13.49 -5.26
C SER A 133 31.89 14.85 -5.48
N GLY A 134 33.02 14.85 -6.21
CA GLY A 134 33.70 16.11 -6.58
C GLY A 134 32.84 17.08 -7.41
N GLN A 135 31.73 16.59 -8.00
CA GLN A 135 30.76 17.38 -8.76
C GLN A 135 29.54 17.81 -7.92
N GLY A 136 29.49 17.48 -6.62
CA GLY A 136 28.39 17.86 -5.74
C GLY A 136 27.15 16.94 -5.81
N PHE A 137 27.26 15.80 -6.49
CA PHE A 137 26.21 14.77 -6.53
C PHE A 137 26.41 13.71 -5.45
N TYR A 138 25.49 12.74 -5.37
CA TYR A 138 25.56 11.63 -4.43
C TYR A 138 26.92 10.92 -4.41
N ALA A 139 27.45 10.72 -3.21
CA ALA A 139 28.47 9.72 -2.92
C ALA A 139 28.13 9.01 -1.61
N ARG A 140 28.48 7.73 -1.51
CA ARG A 140 28.28 6.96 -0.29
C ARG A 140 29.41 7.24 0.70
N SER A 141 29.09 7.66 1.93
CA SER A 141 30.07 7.73 3.02
C SER A 141 30.36 6.35 3.62
N ASN A 142 31.48 6.22 4.31
CA ASN A 142 31.91 4.95 4.92
C ASN A 142 30.93 4.45 6.00
N ASP A 143 30.24 5.37 6.69
CA ASP A 143 29.30 5.10 7.78
C ASP A 143 27.83 5.06 7.33
N TYR A 144 27.53 5.34 6.05
CA TYR A 144 26.16 5.42 5.53
C TYR A 144 25.32 4.18 5.86
N MET A 145 25.86 2.98 5.61
CA MET A 145 25.16 1.72 5.83
C MET A 145 24.91 1.44 7.31
N ASP A 146 25.77 1.93 8.19
CA ASP A 146 25.63 1.74 9.64
C ASP A 146 24.62 2.73 10.23
N ILE A 147 24.51 3.94 9.68
CA ILE A 147 23.47 4.92 10.03
C ILE A 147 22.10 4.44 9.53
N VAL A 148 21.99 4.06 8.25
CA VAL A 148 20.75 3.54 7.63
C VAL A 148 20.30 2.24 8.29
N GLY A 149 21.22 1.31 8.52
CA GLY A 149 20.97 0.05 9.21
C GLY A 149 20.84 0.18 10.73
N ARG A 150 20.82 1.41 11.27
CA ARG A 150 20.65 1.71 12.70
C ARG A 150 21.67 1.00 13.63
N LYS A 151 22.85 0.66 13.12
CA LYS A 151 23.96 0.13 13.93
C LYS A 151 24.68 1.24 14.69
N LEU A 152 24.72 2.44 14.09
CA LEU A 152 25.18 3.65 14.72
C LEU A 152 23.99 4.60 14.87
N LEU A 153 23.60 4.86 16.12
CA LEU A 153 22.49 5.74 16.47
C LEU A 153 23.04 7.09 16.94
N GLY A 154 22.42 8.18 16.51
CA GLY A 154 22.82 9.51 16.93
C GLY A 154 22.26 10.64 16.09
N LEU A 155 22.99 11.75 16.13
CA LEU A 155 22.72 12.95 15.37
C LEU A 155 23.94 13.25 14.51
N TRP A 156 23.75 13.28 13.20
CA TRP A 156 24.83 13.25 12.22
C TRP A 156 24.77 14.51 11.36
N ASN A 157 25.88 15.21 11.21
CA ASN A 157 25.98 16.30 10.24
C ASN A 157 26.22 15.70 8.85
N VAL A 158 25.35 16.01 7.89
CA VAL A 158 25.35 15.41 6.55
C VAL A 158 25.28 16.49 5.47
N PRO A 159 25.85 16.24 4.28
CA PRO A 159 25.85 17.23 3.20
C PRO A 159 24.50 17.38 2.48
N PHE A 160 23.56 16.46 2.62
CA PHE A 160 22.28 16.48 1.90
C PHE A 160 21.18 15.84 2.73
N ILE A 161 20.00 16.47 2.73
CA ILE A 161 18.74 15.97 3.29
C ILE A 161 17.61 16.29 2.32
N SER A 162 16.54 15.50 2.34
CA SER A 162 15.34 15.72 1.51
C SER A 162 14.09 15.18 2.19
N ILE A 163 12.93 15.35 1.54
CA ILE A 163 11.63 14.70 1.84
C ILE A 163 10.99 15.14 3.16
N VAL A 164 11.66 14.97 4.31
CA VAL A 164 11.16 15.41 5.62
C VAL A 164 12.26 16.14 6.37
N TYR A 165 12.02 17.39 6.73
CA TYR A 165 12.98 18.18 7.48
C TYR A 165 12.34 19.36 8.22
N LEU A 166 12.99 19.78 9.28
CA LEU A 166 12.63 20.91 10.13
C LEU A 166 13.71 22.00 10.04
N VAL A 167 13.30 23.21 9.71
CA VAL A 167 14.16 24.39 9.64
C VAL A 167 13.74 25.39 10.71
N LYS A 168 14.70 25.81 11.54
CA LYS A 168 14.49 26.81 12.59
C LYS A 168 14.43 28.21 11.99
N ARG A 169 13.58 29.08 12.56
CA ARG A 169 13.40 30.48 12.11
C ARG A 169 14.72 31.24 11.91
N THR A 170 15.72 30.97 12.75
CA THR A 170 17.02 31.66 12.73
C THR A 170 17.78 31.52 11.41
N VAL A 171 17.57 30.42 10.67
CA VAL A 171 18.20 30.17 9.36
C VAL A 171 17.20 30.22 8.20
N LEU A 172 15.94 30.54 8.48
CA LEU A 172 14.89 30.66 7.46
C LEU A 172 15.21 31.71 6.38
N PRO A 173 15.83 32.88 6.68
CA PRO A 173 16.27 33.82 5.65
C PRO A 173 17.30 33.26 4.69
N ASP A 174 17.98 32.17 5.07
CA ASP A 174 19.04 31.55 4.29
C ASP A 174 18.58 30.41 3.39
N VAL A 175 17.32 29.98 3.54
CA VAL A 175 16.69 28.95 2.72
C VAL A 175 16.43 29.50 1.32
N SER A 176 16.90 28.78 0.30
CA SER A 176 16.57 29.04 -1.09
C SER A 176 16.48 27.72 -1.84
N TYR A 177 15.46 27.57 -2.67
CA TYR A 177 15.27 26.41 -3.55
C TYR A 177 15.67 26.73 -5.00
N GLU A 178 16.28 27.90 -5.23
CA GLU A 178 16.64 28.39 -6.56
C GLU A 178 18.11 28.11 -6.84
N LEU A 179 18.38 27.21 -7.79
CA LEU A 179 19.68 27.02 -8.40
C LEU A 179 19.49 26.48 -9.82
N GLN A 180 20.25 27.03 -10.78
CA GLN A 180 20.06 26.71 -12.20
C GLN A 180 20.21 25.21 -12.47
N GLU A 181 19.23 24.63 -13.19
CA GLU A 181 19.22 23.22 -13.62
C GLU A 181 19.45 22.21 -12.47
N THR A 182 19.06 22.57 -11.26
CA THR A 182 19.21 21.73 -10.06
C THR A 182 17.83 21.49 -9.44
N ASP A 183 17.59 20.29 -8.92
CA ASP A 183 16.36 20.02 -8.18
C ASP A 183 16.27 20.88 -6.90
N PRO A 184 15.06 21.20 -6.42
CA PRO A 184 14.87 22.08 -5.26
C PRO A 184 15.62 21.63 -3.99
N ASP A 185 15.67 20.33 -3.71
CA ASP A 185 16.32 19.80 -2.51
C ASP A 185 17.84 19.93 -2.58
N MET A 186 18.44 19.60 -3.73
CA MET A 186 19.86 19.82 -3.96
C MET A 186 20.21 21.32 -3.90
N ALA A 187 19.37 22.18 -4.46
CA ALA A 187 19.53 23.64 -4.40
C ALA A 187 19.54 24.12 -2.94
N MET A 188 18.54 23.72 -2.13
CA MET A 188 18.46 24.05 -0.71
C MET A 188 19.70 23.59 0.06
N CYS A 189 20.09 22.33 -0.12
CA CYS A 189 21.25 21.78 0.57
C CYS A 189 22.54 22.51 0.14
N TRP A 190 22.67 22.89 -1.12
CA TRP A 190 23.79 23.69 -1.61
C TRP A 190 23.85 25.06 -0.94
N HIS A 191 22.72 25.77 -0.83
CA HIS A 191 22.65 27.08 -0.17
C HIS A 191 22.99 27.02 1.32
N PHE A 192 22.58 25.96 2.01
CA PHE A 192 22.99 25.75 3.40
C PHE A 192 24.51 25.53 3.51
N ARG A 193 25.08 24.66 2.66
CA ARG A 193 26.53 24.39 2.67
C ARG A 193 27.35 25.63 2.31
N SER A 194 26.93 26.42 1.32
CA SER A 194 27.66 27.62 0.89
C SER A 194 27.72 28.71 1.97
N LYS A 195 26.81 28.64 2.95
CA LYS A 195 26.73 29.54 4.12
C LYS A 195 27.24 28.92 5.42
N GLY A 196 27.78 27.70 5.37
CA GLY A 196 28.27 26.99 6.56
C GLY A 196 27.17 26.55 7.54
N ILE A 197 25.93 26.42 7.06
CA ILE A 197 24.79 25.93 7.86
C ILE A 197 24.79 24.40 7.82
N PHE A 198 24.94 23.78 8.98
CA PHE A 198 24.89 22.32 9.11
C PHE A 198 23.47 21.78 8.96
N MET A 199 23.36 20.69 8.20
CA MET A 199 22.15 19.88 8.07
C MET A 199 22.35 18.62 8.90
N HIS A 200 21.45 18.37 9.84
CA HIS A 200 21.56 17.20 10.70
C HIS A 200 20.55 16.15 10.31
N VAL A 201 20.91 14.88 10.47
CA VAL A 201 19.94 13.78 10.50
C VAL A 201 19.94 13.11 11.87
N ILE A 202 18.78 12.65 12.31
CA ILE A 202 18.60 11.93 13.56
C ILE A 202 18.01 10.55 13.29
N ASN A 203 18.63 9.51 13.85
CA ASN A 203 18.19 8.12 13.69
C ASN A 203 18.06 7.37 15.02
N VAL A 204 17.92 8.08 16.15
CA VAL A 204 17.81 7.44 17.47
C VAL A 204 16.52 6.63 17.63
N GLU A 205 15.41 7.08 17.03
CA GLU A 205 14.13 6.34 16.94
C GLU A 205 13.78 6.02 15.48
N GLN A 206 12.83 5.10 15.28
CA GLN A 206 12.26 4.84 13.96
C GLN A 206 11.09 5.79 13.72
N TYR A 207 11.35 6.86 12.97
CA TYR A 207 10.39 7.95 12.80
C TYR A 207 9.37 7.73 11.68
N GLY A 208 9.67 6.82 10.76
CA GLY A 208 8.88 6.64 9.55
C GLY A 208 9.63 5.79 8.51
N HIS A 209 9.11 5.82 7.29
CA HIS A 209 9.70 5.15 6.14
C HIS A 209 9.49 5.96 4.86
N LEU A 210 10.18 5.53 3.80
CA LEU A 210 10.00 6.10 2.46
C LEU A 210 9.21 5.14 1.59
N ILE A 211 8.32 5.68 0.78
CA ILE A 211 7.65 4.94 -0.28
C ILE A 211 8.35 5.14 -1.63
N ASP A 212 8.05 4.25 -2.56
CA ASP A 212 8.59 4.18 -3.91
C ASP A 212 7.52 4.64 -4.91
N THR A 213 7.71 5.82 -5.50
CA THR A 213 6.74 6.44 -6.41
C THR A 213 7.01 6.14 -7.89
N GLU A 214 8.10 5.44 -8.22
CA GLU A 214 8.57 5.30 -9.61
C GLU A 214 7.61 4.49 -10.50
N TYR A 215 6.89 3.53 -9.90
CA TYR A 215 6.03 2.57 -10.61
C TYR A 215 4.53 2.73 -10.27
N PHE A 216 4.09 3.96 -10.02
CA PHE A 216 2.69 4.27 -9.71
C PHE A 216 1.89 4.64 -10.98
N ASP A 217 1.16 3.67 -11.52
CA ASP A 217 0.33 3.83 -12.72
C ASP A 217 -1.07 4.34 -12.40
N MET A 218 -1.26 5.67 -12.46
CA MET A 218 -2.54 6.35 -12.20
C MET A 218 -3.65 5.99 -13.20
N THR A 219 -3.33 5.32 -14.31
CA THR A 219 -4.36 4.93 -15.31
C THR A 219 -5.15 3.69 -14.89
N ARG A 220 -4.68 2.96 -13.87
CA ARG A 220 -5.35 1.78 -13.32
C ARG A 220 -6.53 2.17 -12.45
N THR A 221 -7.53 1.31 -12.41
CA THR A 221 -8.51 1.28 -11.32
C THR A 221 -7.80 0.81 -10.04
N HIS A 222 -7.91 1.57 -8.95
CA HIS A 222 -7.19 1.33 -7.69
C HIS A 222 -5.68 1.05 -7.84
N PRO A 223 -4.88 2.03 -8.32
CA PRO A 223 -3.44 1.86 -8.58
C PRO A 223 -2.63 1.32 -7.39
N ASP A 224 -3.02 1.68 -6.16
CA ASP A 224 -2.38 1.19 -4.93
C ASP A 224 -2.45 -0.34 -4.79
N PHE A 225 -3.47 -0.99 -5.34
CA PHE A 225 -3.59 -2.45 -5.32
C PHE A 225 -2.43 -3.13 -6.04
N TYR A 226 -1.82 -2.46 -7.02
CA TYR A 226 -0.68 -2.96 -7.82
C TYR A 226 0.68 -2.79 -7.13
N GLN A 227 0.74 -2.18 -5.94
CA GLN A 227 1.98 -1.75 -5.31
C GLN A 227 2.70 -2.77 -4.42
N LEU A 228 2.25 -4.04 -4.39
CA LEU A 228 2.82 -5.09 -3.51
C LEU A 228 4.34 -5.25 -3.67
N PHE A 229 4.89 -5.11 -4.89
CA PHE A 229 6.33 -5.28 -5.14
C PHE A 229 7.17 -4.09 -4.70
N ASN A 230 6.64 -2.87 -4.88
CA ASN A 230 7.39 -1.63 -4.69
C ASN A 230 7.25 -1.10 -3.26
N ASN A 231 6.07 -1.25 -2.69
CA ASN A 231 5.64 -0.68 -1.41
C ASN A 231 4.93 -1.75 -0.57
N ARG A 232 5.61 -2.88 -0.37
CA ARG A 232 5.05 -4.04 0.34
C ARG A 232 4.54 -3.69 1.73
N HIS A 233 5.30 -2.88 2.47
CA HIS A 233 4.96 -2.50 3.83
C HIS A 233 3.58 -1.83 3.90
N ASP A 234 3.35 -0.80 3.09
CA ASP A 234 2.07 -0.07 3.01
C ASP A 234 0.95 -0.94 2.44
N TRP A 235 1.26 -1.75 1.41
CA TRP A 235 0.31 -2.69 0.82
C TRP A 235 -0.21 -3.68 1.87
N GLU A 236 0.67 -4.23 2.72
CA GLU A 236 0.30 -5.13 3.81
C GLU A 236 -0.64 -4.46 4.81
N GLN A 237 -0.38 -3.21 5.20
CA GLN A 237 -1.24 -2.48 6.16
C GLN A 237 -2.64 -2.24 5.60
N ARG A 238 -2.77 -1.90 4.30
CA ARG A 238 -4.06 -1.62 3.68
C ARG A 238 -4.84 -2.89 3.37
N TYR A 239 -4.18 -3.90 2.82
CA TYR A 239 -4.86 -4.98 2.11
C TYR A 239 -4.87 -6.32 2.82
N LEU A 240 -4.02 -6.57 3.81
CA LEU A 240 -4.13 -7.79 4.61
C LEU A 240 -5.22 -7.65 5.68
N ALA A 241 -5.86 -8.77 6.01
CA ALA A 241 -6.76 -8.81 7.16
C ALA A 241 -5.99 -8.47 8.45
N PRO A 242 -6.54 -7.66 9.37
CA PRO A 242 -5.89 -7.31 10.63
C PRO A 242 -5.46 -8.53 11.46
N GLU A 243 -6.25 -9.60 11.42
CA GLU A 243 -5.98 -10.85 12.14
C GLU A 243 -5.03 -11.79 11.39
N TYR A 244 -4.56 -11.43 10.18
CA TYR A 244 -3.75 -12.30 9.33
C TYR A 244 -2.54 -12.87 10.08
N LYS A 245 -1.76 -12.00 10.73
CA LYS A 245 -0.51 -12.38 11.41
C LYS A 245 -0.73 -13.34 12.58
N GLN A 246 -1.81 -13.17 13.34
CA GLN A 246 -2.13 -14.05 14.46
C GLN A 246 -2.33 -15.51 14.02
N GLN A 247 -2.81 -15.71 12.78
CA GLN A 247 -3.08 -17.06 12.27
C GLN A 247 -1.80 -17.87 11.98
N LEU A 248 -0.65 -17.21 11.90
CA LEU A 248 0.65 -17.84 11.70
C LEU A 248 1.30 -18.31 13.01
N GLU A 249 0.82 -17.86 14.17
CA GLU A 249 1.33 -18.27 15.48
C GLU A 249 1.17 -19.77 15.68
N GLU A 250 2.15 -20.46 16.26
CA GLU A 250 2.12 -21.91 16.48
C GLU A 250 0.84 -22.37 17.21
N SER A 251 0.41 -21.62 18.22
CA SER A 251 -0.78 -21.88 19.04
C SER A 251 -2.12 -21.62 18.33
N PHE A 252 -2.11 -20.97 17.16
CA PHE A 252 -3.35 -20.67 16.46
C PHE A 252 -3.98 -21.94 15.87
N VAL A 253 -5.24 -22.19 16.23
CA VAL A 253 -6.05 -23.28 15.69
C VAL A 253 -7.02 -22.72 14.66
N PRO A 254 -6.84 -22.99 13.36
CA PRO A 254 -7.74 -22.46 12.35
C PRO A 254 -9.10 -23.13 12.37
N LYS A 255 -10.08 -22.40 11.85
CA LYS A 255 -11.42 -22.94 11.69
C LYS A 255 -11.42 -23.97 10.57
N GLN A 256 -12.11 -25.06 10.83
CA GLN A 256 -12.25 -26.16 9.89
C GLN A 256 -13.76 -26.47 9.70
N PRO A 257 -14.49 -25.68 8.90
CA PRO A 257 -15.93 -25.83 8.75
C PRO A 257 -16.36 -27.19 8.17
N CYS A 258 -15.50 -27.83 7.37
CA CYS A 258 -15.68 -29.20 6.88
C CYS A 258 -14.37 -29.98 7.01
N PRO A 259 -14.38 -31.33 7.02
CA PRO A 259 -13.14 -32.13 7.08
C PRO A 259 -12.14 -31.71 5.99
N ASP A 260 -10.91 -31.41 6.40
CA ASP A 260 -9.80 -30.90 5.55
C ASP A 260 -10.12 -29.66 4.70
N VAL A 261 -11.12 -28.87 5.13
CA VAL A 261 -11.43 -27.54 4.59
C VAL A 261 -11.11 -26.52 5.67
N TYR A 262 -10.03 -25.77 5.48
CA TYR A 262 -9.56 -24.76 6.43
C TYR A 262 -10.04 -23.37 6.04
N TRP A 263 -10.21 -22.50 7.01
CA TRP A 263 -10.78 -21.17 6.80
C TRP A 263 -9.99 -20.09 7.53
N PHE A 264 -9.41 -19.18 6.76
CA PHE A 264 -8.46 -18.16 7.22
C PHE A 264 -8.90 -16.76 6.80
N ALA A 265 -8.64 -15.76 7.62
CA ALA A 265 -8.68 -14.36 7.18
C ALA A 265 -7.47 -14.09 6.27
N LEU A 266 -7.67 -13.47 5.11
CA LEU A 266 -6.61 -13.18 4.15
C LEU A 266 -6.53 -11.69 3.84
N GLY A 267 -7.60 -11.15 3.25
CA GLY A 267 -7.67 -9.76 2.82
C GLY A 267 -8.56 -8.90 3.73
N SER A 268 -8.29 -7.59 3.76
CA SER A 268 -9.17 -6.59 4.36
C SER A 268 -10.44 -6.39 3.52
N ASP A 269 -11.43 -5.67 4.07
CA ASP A 269 -12.60 -5.27 3.29
C ASP A 269 -12.22 -4.46 2.05
N ARG A 270 -11.21 -3.58 2.18
CA ARG A 270 -10.70 -2.75 1.08
C ARG A 270 -10.04 -3.59 0.00
N PHE A 271 -9.29 -4.63 0.36
CA PHE A 271 -8.75 -5.58 -0.63
C PHE A 271 -9.84 -6.21 -1.47
N CYS A 272 -10.93 -6.63 -0.84
CA CYS A 272 -12.05 -7.25 -1.52
C CYS A 272 -12.81 -6.27 -2.42
N ASP A 273 -13.07 -5.06 -1.94
CA ASP A 273 -13.78 -4.03 -2.71
C ASP A 273 -12.95 -3.58 -3.91
N ASP A 274 -11.67 -3.28 -3.71
CA ASP A 274 -10.78 -2.80 -4.78
C ASP A 274 -10.58 -3.89 -5.86
N LEU A 275 -10.38 -5.16 -5.47
CA LEU A 275 -10.26 -6.27 -6.44
C LEU A 275 -11.56 -6.45 -7.25
N ARG A 276 -12.72 -6.37 -6.59
CA ARG A 276 -14.03 -6.44 -7.26
C ARG A 276 -14.21 -5.29 -8.25
N GLU A 277 -13.86 -4.08 -7.85
CA GLU A 277 -13.98 -2.89 -8.69
C GLU A 277 -13.01 -2.91 -9.87
N ILE A 278 -11.79 -3.46 -9.70
CA ILE A 278 -10.85 -3.69 -10.81
C ILE A 278 -11.46 -4.62 -11.87
N VAL A 279 -12.03 -5.75 -11.47
CA VAL A 279 -12.60 -6.71 -12.44
C VAL A 279 -13.90 -6.21 -13.06
N GLU A 280 -14.72 -5.45 -12.32
CA GLU A 280 -15.92 -4.82 -12.89
C GLU A 280 -15.59 -3.65 -13.83
N ALA A 281 -14.53 -2.88 -13.56
CA ALA A 281 -14.03 -1.84 -14.46
C ALA A 281 -13.50 -2.43 -15.78
N PHE A 282 -12.89 -3.63 -15.73
CA PHE A 282 -12.51 -4.37 -16.93
C PHE A 282 -13.72 -4.86 -17.73
N GLY A 283 -14.72 -5.45 -17.04
CA GLY A 283 -16.06 -5.70 -17.60
C GLY A 283 -16.17 -6.82 -18.65
N GLU A 284 -15.07 -7.33 -19.19
CA GLU A 284 -15.06 -8.43 -20.18
C GLU A 284 -15.12 -9.81 -19.51
N TRP A 285 -16.25 -10.09 -18.86
CA TRP A 285 -16.54 -11.39 -18.25
C TRP A 285 -16.69 -12.49 -19.30
N SER A 286 -16.19 -13.68 -19.02
CA SER A 286 -16.46 -14.85 -19.86
C SER A 286 -17.96 -15.16 -19.95
N ASP A 287 -18.31 -15.86 -21.03
CA ASP A 287 -19.70 -16.24 -21.33
C ASP A 287 -20.16 -17.50 -20.58
N GLY A 288 -19.28 -18.12 -19.78
CA GLY A 288 -19.57 -19.37 -19.06
C GLY A 288 -19.73 -20.58 -19.99
N SER A 289 -19.21 -20.50 -21.22
CA SER A 289 -19.20 -21.62 -22.17
C SER A 289 -17.94 -22.47 -22.02
N HIS A 290 -18.00 -23.73 -22.48
CA HIS A 290 -16.85 -24.64 -22.50
C HIS A 290 -15.71 -24.19 -23.41
N SER A 291 -15.92 -23.18 -24.26
CA SER A 291 -14.93 -22.70 -25.23
C SER A 291 -14.21 -21.48 -24.68
N ASP A 292 -13.10 -21.69 -23.99
CA ASP A 292 -12.30 -20.59 -23.44
C ASP A 292 -11.01 -20.37 -24.22
N LYS A 293 -11.01 -19.35 -25.09
CA LYS A 293 -9.83 -18.95 -25.88
C LYS A 293 -8.66 -18.43 -25.03
N ARG A 294 -8.88 -18.13 -23.76
CA ARG A 294 -7.87 -17.65 -22.81
C ARG A 294 -7.03 -18.80 -22.25
N LEU A 295 -7.55 -20.03 -22.25
CA LEU A 295 -6.86 -21.21 -21.74
C LEU A 295 -5.99 -21.87 -22.83
N GLN A 296 -4.83 -22.40 -22.42
CA GLN A 296 -4.02 -23.26 -23.29
C GLN A 296 -4.82 -24.55 -23.61
N GLY A 297 -5.39 -24.62 -24.82
CA GLY A 297 -6.21 -25.74 -25.27
C GLY A 297 -7.66 -25.38 -25.62
N GLY A 298 -8.12 -24.15 -25.33
CA GLY A 298 -9.41 -23.65 -25.81
C GLY A 298 -10.65 -24.26 -25.13
N TYR A 299 -10.47 -25.10 -24.12
CA TYR A 299 -11.55 -25.88 -23.51
C TYR A 299 -11.50 -25.82 -21.98
N GLU A 300 -12.62 -25.41 -21.38
CA GLU A 300 -12.82 -25.40 -19.93
C GLU A 300 -13.80 -26.49 -19.54
N ALA A 301 -13.35 -27.46 -18.73
CA ALA A 301 -14.18 -28.61 -18.37
C ALA A 301 -15.42 -28.22 -17.52
N VAL A 302 -15.30 -27.15 -16.73
CA VAL A 302 -16.35 -26.67 -15.84
C VAL A 302 -16.38 -25.14 -15.91
N PRO A 303 -17.07 -24.56 -16.90
CA PRO A 303 -16.92 -23.14 -17.18
C PRO A 303 -17.61 -22.27 -16.13
N THR A 304 -16.98 -21.14 -15.84
CA THR A 304 -17.50 -20.08 -14.98
C THR A 304 -17.57 -18.75 -15.71
N ARG A 305 -18.38 -17.82 -15.20
CA ARG A 305 -18.33 -16.40 -15.60
C ARG A 305 -17.28 -15.70 -14.77
N ASP A 306 -16.13 -15.47 -15.36
CA ASP A 306 -14.92 -15.07 -14.66
C ASP A 306 -14.02 -14.14 -15.45
N ILE A 307 -13.08 -13.54 -14.71
CA ILE A 307 -11.98 -12.73 -15.23
C ILE A 307 -10.69 -13.24 -14.59
N HIS A 308 -9.72 -13.60 -15.42
CA HIS A 308 -8.40 -14.05 -14.97
C HIS A 308 -7.51 -12.87 -14.59
N MET A 309 -6.63 -13.08 -13.61
CA MET A 309 -5.71 -12.02 -13.12
C MET A 309 -4.77 -11.49 -14.20
N ASN A 310 -4.42 -12.30 -15.20
CA ASN A 310 -3.60 -11.83 -16.33
C ASN A 310 -4.32 -10.78 -17.20
N GLN A 311 -5.65 -10.87 -17.34
CA GLN A 311 -6.46 -9.93 -18.13
C GLN A 311 -6.46 -8.53 -17.52
N VAL A 312 -6.35 -8.44 -16.18
CA VAL A 312 -6.32 -7.17 -15.43
C VAL A 312 -4.91 -6.78 -14.96
N GLY A 313 -3.87 -7.46 -15.46
CA GLY A 313 -2.47 -7.17 -15.13
C GLY A 313 -2.04 -7.52 -13.69
N LEU A 314 -2.81 -8.36 -12.99
CA LEU A 314 -2.57 -8.77 -11.60
C LEU A 314 -1.88 -10.14 -11.45
N GLU A 315 -1.58 -10.86 -12.54
CA GLU A 315 -1.02 -12.23 -12.46
C GLU A 315 0.22 -12.32 -11.56
N GLN A 316 1.24 -11.50 -11.83
CA GLN A 316 2.49 -11.55 -11.07
C GLN A 316 2.29 -11.14 -9.61
N LEU A 317 1.46 -10.13 -9.36
CA LEU A 317 1.11 -9.69 -8.02
C LEU A 317 0.38 -10.80 -7.26
N TRP A 318 -0.57 -11.46 -7.91
CA TRP A 318 -1.34 -12.54 -7.31
C TRP A 318 -0.47 -13.75 -6.98
N LEU A 319 0.42 -14.16 -7.89
CA LEU A 319 1.41 -15.21 -7.61
C LEU A 319 2.31 -14.85 -6.42
N LYS A 320 2.67 -13.56 -6.30
CA LYS A 320 3.44 -13.08 -5.14
C LYS A 320 2.62 -13.13 -3.85
N LEU A 321 1.33 -12.79 -3.89
CA LEU A 321 0.40 -12.94 -2.77
C LEU A 321 0.27 -14.42 -2.35
N LEU A 322 0.18 -15.34 -3.30
CA LEU A 322 0.18 -16.78 -3.02
C LEU A 322 1.46 -17.20 -2.30
N GLN A 323 2.63 -16.77 -2.81
CA GLN A 323 3.93 -17.08 -2.22
C GLN A 323 4.09 -16.51 -0.81
N LEU A 324 3.77 -15.23 -0.62
CA LEU A 324 4.05 -14.53 0.63
C LEU A 324 3.02 -14.81 1.72
N TYR A 325 1.75 -14.98 1.37
CA TYR A 325 0.67 -14.95 2.35
C TYR A 325 -0.19 -16.22 2.40
N VAL A 326 -0.37 -16.92 1.28
CA VAL A 326 -1.14 -18.18 1.26
C VAL A 326 -0.25 -19.36 1.64
N ARG A 327 0.96 -19.44 1.09
CA ARG A 327 1.90 -20.54 1.35
C ARG A 327 2.20 -20.74 2.85
N PRO A 328 2.47 -19.69 3.67
CA PRO A 328 2.72 -19.90 5.10
C PRO A 328 1.51 -20.48 5.84
N LEU A 329 0.29 -20.08 5.49
CA LEU A 329 -0.94 -20.66 6.06
C LEU A 329 -1.14 -22.10 5.61
N GLN A 330 -0.81 -22.40 4.35
CA GLN A 330 -0.86 -23.75 3.80
C GLN A 330 0.12 -24.68 4.51
N GLU A 331 1.38 -24.28 4.64
CA GLU A 331 2.44 -25.09 5.26
C GLU A 331 2.11 -25.44 6.73
N LYS A 332 1.41 -24.54 7.42
CA LYS A 332 0.90 -24.78 8.77
C LYS A 332 -0.12 -25.92 8.83
N MET A 333 -0.94 -26.10 7.80
CA MET A 333 -2.03 -27.08 7.80
C MET A 333 -1.69 -28.40 7.14
N PHE A 334 -1.02 -28.36 6.00
CA PHE A 334 -0.59 -29.56 5.30
C PHE A 334 0.88 -29.82 5.63
N ILE A 335 1.12 -30.21 6.88
CA ILE A 335 2.46 -30.51 7.39
C ILE A 335 3.11 -31.56 6.49
N GLY A 336 4.31 -31.25 5.99
CA GLY A 336 5.07 -32.11 5.07
C GLY A 336 4.84 -31.80 3.59
N TYR A 337 3.93 -30.89 3.24
CA TYR A 337 3.80 -30.36 1.88
C TYR A 337 4.51 -29.02 1.77
N PHE A 338 5.47 -28.91 0.85
CA PHE A 338 6.27 -27.71 0.62
C PHE A 338 6.51 -27.47 -0.87
N HIS A 339 6.24 -26.24 -1.32
CA HIS A 339 6.56 -25.77 -2.67
C HIS A 339 6.75 -24.25 -2.70
N ASP A 340 7.95 -23.80 -3.06
CA ASP A 340 8.30 -22.37 -3.13
C ASP A 340 9.04 -22.03 -4.44
N PRO A 341 8.51 -21.15 -5.30
CA PRO A 341 7.19 -20.51 -5.20
C PRO A 341 6.05 -21.50 -5.52
N PRO A 342 4.86 -21.34 -4.90
CA PRO A 342 3.68 -22.09 -5.33
C PRO A 342 3.35 -21.75 -6.79
N ARG A 343 2.88 -22.74 -7.55
CA ARG A 343 2.53 -22.56 -8.96
C ARG A 343 1.02 -22.47 -9.10
N SER A 344 0.51 -21.47 -9.81
CA SER A 344 -0.91 -21.39 -10.13
C SER A 344 -1.11 -20.81 -11.53
N LEU A 345 -1.66 -21.63 -12.43
CA LEU A 345 -1.98 -21.21 -13.80
C LEU A 345 -3.38 -20.62 -13.93
N MET A 346 -4.27 -20.92 -12.98
CA MET A 346 -5.65 -20.47 -12.99
C MET A 346 -5.91 -19.64 -11.72
N ASN A 347 -5.89 -18.32 -11.89
CA ASN A 347 -6.20 -17.33 -10.86
C ASN A 347 -7.26 -16.40 -11.43
N PHE A 348 -8.47 -16.45 -10.91
CA PHE A 348 -9.61 -15.79 -11.53
C PHE A 348 -10.69 -15.44 -10.52
N VAL A 349 -11.37 -14.30 -10.75
CA VAL A 349 -12.55 -13.90 -10.00
C VAL A 349 -13.77 -14.43 -10.71
N VAL A 350 -14.63 -15.15 -10.00
CA VAL A 350 -15.92 -15.64 -10.49
C VAL A 350 -17.04 -14.74 -10.00
N ARG A 351 -18.03 -14.49 -10.85
CA ARG A 351 -19.27 -13.80 -10.52
C ARG A 351 -20.48 -14.72 -10.68
N TYR A 352 -21.23 -14.90 -9.61
CA TYR A 352 -22.52 -15.61 -9.64
C TYR A 352 -23.69 -14.63 -9.53
N ARG A 353 -24.66 -14.80 -10.44
CA ARG A 353 -25.92 -14.03 -10.44
C ARG A 353 -27.12 -14.91 -10.82
N PRO A 354 -28.33 -14.65 -10.27
CA PRO A 354 -29.55 -15.37 -10.62
C PRO A 354 -29.90 -15.35 -12.11
N ASP A 355 -29.63 -14.23 -12.77
CA ASP A 355 -29.94 -13.96 -14.18
C ASP A 355 -28.83 -14.41 -15.15
N GLU A 356 -27.72 -14.94 -14.64
CA GLU A 356 -26.59 -15.41 -15.43
C GLU A 356 -26.25 -16.87 -15.09
N GLN A 357 -25.12 -17.09 -14.41
CA GLN A 357 -24.72 -18.37 -13.87
C GLN A 357 -24.85 -18.29 -12.34
N PRO A 358 -25.89 -18.87 -11.74
CA PRO A 358 -26.13 -18.75 -10.29
C PRO A 358 -25.42 -19.81 -9.46
N SER A 359 -24.94 -20.89 -10.07
CA SER A 359 -24.37 -22.06 -9.40
C SER A 359 -23.26 -22.70 -10.23
N LEU A 360 -22.52 -23.60 -9.60
CA LEU A 360 -21.51 -24.42 -10.27
C LEU A 360 -21.74 -25.90 -9.95
N ARG A 361 -21.85 -26.71 -11.01
CA ARG A 361 -22.12 -28.16 -10.87
C ARG A 361 -21.02 -28.89 -10.08
N PRO A 362 -21.30 -30.06 -9.51
CA PRO A 362 -20.29 -30.87 -8.83
C PRO A 362 -19.05 -31.16 -9.70
N HIS A 363 -17.86 -30.91 -9.17
CA HIS A 363 -16.58 -31.12 -9.87
C HIS A 363 -15.39 -31.34 -8.92
N HIS A 364 -14.24 -31.65 -9.51
CA HIS A 364 -12.92 -31.56 -8.90
C HIS A 364 -12.14 -30.43 -9.57
N ASP A 365 -11.25 -29.81 -8.79
CA ASP A 365 -10.32 -28.82 -9.32
C ASP A 365 -9.07 -29.50 -9.84
N SER A 366 -8.49 -28.92 -10.88
CA SER A 366 -7.17 -29.36 -11.36
C SER A 366 -6.07 -28.69 -10.53
N SER A 367 -6.02 -29.00 -9.24
CA SER A 367 -5.05 -28.46 -8.27
C SER A 367 -4.66 -29.53 -7.24
N THR A 368 -3.52 -29.34 -6.59
CA THR A 368 -3.22 -30.07 -5.35
C THR A 368 -4.11 -29.53 -4.24
N TYR A 369 -4.16 -28.21 -4.09
CA TYR A 369 -5.12 -27.52 -3.23
C TYR A 369 -5.68 -26.28 -3.92
N THR A 370 -6.93 -25.97 -3.59
CA THR A 370 -7.64 -24.78 -4.08
C THR A 370 -7.81 -23.79 -2.95
N ILE A 371 -7.68 -22.51 -3.29
CA ILE A 371 -8.13 -21.43 -2.43
C ILE A 371 -9.37 -20.76 -3.02
N ASN A 372 -10.29 -20.36 -2.14
CA ASN A 372 -11.54 -19.69 -2.49
C ASN A 372 -11.77 -18.55 -1.50
N VAL A 373 -11.56 -17.31 -1.95
CA VAL A 373 -11.68 -16.09 -1.14
C VAL A 373 -13.01 -15.42 -1.44
N ALA A 374 -13.83 -15.17 -0.42
CA ALA A 374 -15.06 -14.39 -0.61
C ALA A 374 -14.74 -12.90 -0.72
N LEU A 375 -15.24 -12.24 -1.78
CA LEU A 375 -14.99 -10.81 -2.03
C LEU A 375 -16.14 -9.89 -1.61
N ASN A 376 -17.29 -10.45 -1.24
CA ASN A 376 -18.42 -9.67 -0.74
C ASN A 376 -19.29 -10.47 0.24
N SER A 377 -20.28 -9.81 0.83
CA SER A 377 -20.96 -10.27 2.04
C SER A 377 -22.31 -10.92 1.75
N VAL A 378 -22.51 -12.14 2.27
CA VAL A 378 -23.81 -12.80 2.28
C VAL A 378 -24.81 -12.03 3.14
N GLY A 379 -26.06 -11.92 2.68
CA GLY A 379 -27.14 -11.17 3.33
C GLY A 379 -27.10 -9.65 3.10
N VAL A 380 -25.99 -9.11 2.57
CA VAL A 380 -25.84 -7.69 2.21
C VAL A 380 -25.82 -7.53 0.69
N ASP A 381 -24.89 -8.20 0.03
CA ASP A 381 -24.65 -8.07 -1.41
C ASP A 381 -25.35 -9.18 -2.22
N TYR A 382 -25.57 -10.34 -1.61
CA TYR A 382 -26.26 -11.49 -2.21
C TYR A 382 -26.96 -12.38 -1.18
N GLU A 383 -27.91 -13.20 -1.64
CA GLU A 383 -28.57 -14.25 -0.85
C GLU A 383 -28.31 -15.63 -1.47
N GLY A 384 -28.30 -16.68 -0.65
CA GLY A 384 -27.93 -18.03 -1.05
C GLY A 384 -26.41 -18.18 -1.25
N GLY A 385 -26.01 -19.11 -2.13
CA GLY A 385 -24.60 -19.37 -2.41
C GLY A 385 -23.90 -20.23 -1.36
N GLY A 386 -22.58 -20.24 -1.44
CA GLY A 386 -21.71 -21.10 -0.64
C GLY A 386 -21.01 -22.18 -1.46
N CYS A 387 -20.40 -23.13 -0.76
CA CYS A 387 -19.74 -24.29 -1.32
C CYS A 387 -20.18 -25.54 -0.55
N ARG A 388 -20.55 -26.62 -1.25
CA ARG A 388 -20.90 -27.90 -0.63
C ARG A 388 -19.91 -28.97 -1.05
N PHE A 389 -19.35 -29.68 -0.08
CA PHE A 389 -18.48 -30.83 -0.28
C PHE A 389 -19.30 -32.11 -0.16
N LEU A 390 -19.58 -32.75 -1.30
CA LEU A 390 -20.59 -33.81 -1.42
C LEU A 390 -20.22 -35.05 -0.59
N ARG A 391 -18.94 -35.46 -0.62
CA ARG A 391 -18.45 -36.65 0.12
C ARG A 391 -18.67 -36.54 1.62
N TYR A 392 -18.69 -35.33 2.16
CA TYR A 392 -18.84 -35.07 3.59
C TYR A 392 -20.25 -34.61 3.98
N ASN A 393 -21.15 -34.44 2.99
CA ASN A 393 -22.44 -33.78 3.14
C ASN A 393 -22.33 -32.49 3.97
N CYS A 394 -21.29 -31.70 3.71
CA CYS A 394 -20.94 -30.50 4.48
C CYS A 394 -21.01 -29.28 3.57
N SER A 395 -21.63 -28.21 4.05
CA SER A 395 -21.81 -26.96 3.31
C SER A 395 -21.24 -25.78 4.08
N VAL A 396 -20.54 -24.90 3.39
CA VAL A 396 -20.10 -23.60 3.88
C VAL A 396 -20.93 -22.52 3.18
N THR A 397 -21.97 -22.03 3.85
CA THR A 397 -22.91 -21.02 3.32
C THR A 397 -22.62 -19.62 3.85
N ASP A 398 -22.10 -19.53 5.09
CA ASP A 398 -21.89 -18.25 5.77
C ASP A 398 -20.48 -17.71 5.46
N THR A 399 -20.14 -17.58 4.16
CA THR A 399 -18.82 -17.10 3.76
C THR A 399 -18.58 -15.66 4.22
N ARG A 400 -17.37 -15.38 4.69
CA ARG A 400 -16.97 -14.09 5.28
C ARG A 400 -16.12 -13.35 4.27
N LYS A 401 -16.46 -12.10 3.97
CA LYS A 401 -15.66 -11.22 3.11
C LYS A 401 -14.20 -11.18 3.60
N GLY A 402 -13.25 -11.30 2.69
CA GLY A 402 -11.81 -11.32 2.98
C GLY A 402 -11.28 -12.66 3.50
N TRP A 403 -12.15 -13.63 3.80
CA TRP A 403 -11.73 -14.95 4.26
C TRP A 403 -11.61 -15.95 3.11
N MET A 404 -10.59 -16.81 3.23
CA MET A 404 -10.17 -17.81 2.29
C MET A 404 -10.48 -19.21 2.81
N LEU A 405 -11.28 -19.98 2.06
CA LEU A 405 -11.32 -21.43 2.20
C LEU A 405 -10.11 -22.03 1.50
N MET A 406 -9.51 -23.05 2.12
CA MET A 406 -8.40 -23.83 1.58
C MET A 406 -8.74 -25.32 1.72
N HIS A 407 -8.72 -26.05 0.60
CA HIS A 407 -9.03 -27.49 0.59
C HIS A 407 -8.27 -28.21 -0.54
N PRO A 408 -8.05 -29.54 -0.44
CA PRO A 408 -7.54 -30.34 -1.55
C PRO A 408 -8.41 -30.20 -2.81
N GLY A 409 -7.81 -30.14 -3.99
CA GLY A 409 -8.54 -29.99 -5.27
C GLY A 409 -9.00 -31.31 -5.88
N ARG A 410 -8.16 -32.35 -5.76
CA ARG A 410 -8.36 -33.67 -6.37
C ARG A 410 -8.83 -34.73 -5.39
N LEU A 411 -9.43 -35.79 -5.95
CA LEU A 411 -9.80 -37.05 -5.29
C LEU A 411 -10.87 -36.95 -4.19
N THR A 412 -10.64 -36.16 -3.15
CA THR A 412 -11.40 -36.25 -1.90
C THR A 412 -12.46 -35.16 -1.71
N HIS A 413 -12.31 -34.00 -2.37
CA HIS A 413 -13.18 -32.84 -2.18
C HIS A 413 -14.02 -32.55 -3.43
N PHE A 414 -14.80 -33.55 -3.86
CA PHE A 414 -15.80 -33.35 -4.90
C PHE A 414 -16.86 -32.39 -4.38
N HIS A 415 -16.97 -31.22 -5.01
CA HIS A 415 -17.72 -30.09 -4.45
C HIS A 415 -18.54 -29.36 -5.50
N GLU A 416 -19.56 -28.61 -5.05
CA GLU A 416 -20.45 -27.80 -5.88
C GLU A 416 -20.59 -26.38 -5.34
N GLY A 417 -20.79 -25.43 -6.25
CA GLY A 417 -21.15 -24.05 -5.92
C GLY A 417 -22.66 -23.94 -5.77
N LEU A 418 -23.12 -23.67 -4.55
CA LEU A 418 -24.55 -23.54 -4.26
C LEU A 418 -25.18 -22.33 -4.97
N VAL A 419 -26.48 -22.40 -5.22
CA VAL A 419 -27.23 -21.41 -5.99
C VAL A 419 -27.27 -20.06 -5.28
N THR A 420 -26.81 -19.01 -5.94
CA THR A 420 -27.02 -17.61 -5.56
C THR A 420 -28.42 -17.21 -6.00
N THR A 421 -29.31 -16.90 -5.06
CA THR A 421 -30.74 -16.69 -5.32
C THR A 421 -31.09 -15.22 -5.56
N LYS A 422 -30.26 -14.29 -5.10
CA LYS A 422 -30.45 -12.85 -5.26
C LYS A 422 -29.10 -12.11 -5.19
N GLY A 423 -29.03 -10.95 -5.84
CA GLY A 423 -27.84 -10.10 -5.82
C GLY A 423 -26.70 -10.71 -6.62
N THR A 424 -25.48 -10.34 -6.27
CA THR A 424 -24.28 -10.77 -6.99
C THR A 424 -23.24 -11.28 -6.01
N ARG A 425 -22.74 -12.50 -6.20
CA ARG A 425 -21.69 -13.09 -5.36
C ARG A 425 -20.36 -13.09 -6.12
N TYR A 426 -19.31 -12.57 -5.50
CA TYR A 426 -17.95 -12.59 -6.04
C TYR A 426 -17.03 -13.45 -5.18
N ILE A 427 -16.25 -14.31 -5.83
CA ILE A 427 -15.19 -15.09 -5.18
C ILE A 427 -13.92 -15.06 -6.02
N MET A 428 -12.76 -15.03 -5.37
CA MET A 428 -11.46 -15.18 -6.01
C MET A 428 -10.96 -16.61 -5.81
N ILE A 429 -10.67 -17.30 -6.92
CA ILE A 429 -10.25 -18.70 -6.93
C ILE A 429 -8.81 -18.81 -7.39
N SER A 430 -8.06 -19.73 -6.79
CA SER A 430 -6.77 -20.16 -7.37
C SER A 430 -6.58 -21.66 -7.24
N PHE A 431 -6.22 -22.27 -8.37
CA PHE A 431 -5.85 -23.68 -8.45
C PHE A 431 -4.34 -23.81 -8.28
N VAL A 432 -3.93 -24.12 -7.05
CA VAL A 432 -2.52 -24.11 -6.67
C VAL A 432 -1.93 -25.52 -6.80
N ASP A 433 -0.74 -25.54 -7.40
CA ASP A 433 0.05 -26.72 -7.72
C ASP A 433 -0.74 -27.76 -8.55
N PRO A 434 -1.15 -27.39 -9.78
CA PRO A 434 -1.93 -28.24 -10.69
C PRO A 434 -1.23 -29.51 -11.17
#